data_AF-A0A7V2ANI7-F1
#
_entry.id   AF-A0A7V2ANI7-F1
#
_cell.length_a   1.000
_cell.length_b   1.000
_cell.length_c   1.000
_cell.angle_alpha   90.00
_cell.angle_beta   90.00
_cell.angle_gamma   90.00
#
_symmetry.space_group_name_H-M   'P 1'
#
loop_
_entity.id
_entity.type
_entity.pdbx_description
1 polymer ?
#
loop_
_entity_poly.entity_id
_entity_poly.type
_entity_poly.pdbx_seq_one_letter_code
_entity_poly.pdbx_strand_id
1 'polypeptide(L)'
;MKKDASHIRQIKVVSNTHWDREFRRSFEKTRRALLTMMDTTLDILENDPKYHSFTMDGHSIMIEDYLEMRPERKNQVERLVKEGRLVIGPYYTLAEEFSISHESLVRNLMWGRKTVEKYGGKTGTVAYTPSSWGQTGQLPQILTDFGLNKMMFYRGISHHEADAEFIWSAPDGTRVLASRFAVYARYNWYYQVHRAITRGRTFSKDYIWGEYDEMPFRLADSICDDDPSFDLKAPALNYDKSVLKKAIEDMVKAEGPHFTTEVFLAMHGHDISVAHPLESKAIEDAKEVLEGIYDIEHTDLEGFWDEAEKHLDMEKLPVLTGERRAYLKKGMWTFLFPGTVSARTYLKQQDFAATNSLVYYAEPMASLAAAYGAEYPERYINRGWQYLLSNHTHDANGGCAPDTVCKDMEYRYRKASDIGDIVTEDSMAYIARNLSPKGLKQDAMQFIVYNPLPFERDAIVKVDLEIPRKFNAKSVTLESKNDSKVERQPVLVEKSSVFMDNIWEVPTILDSNRIKLYGKFNGLPALG
;
A
#
# COMPACT_ATOMS: atom_id res chain seq x y z
N MET A 1 -0.28 29.72 12.85
CA MET A 1 -1.22 29.26 13.89
C MET A 1 -1.93 30.46 14.47
N LYS A 2 -3.23 30.34 14.74
CA LYS A 2 -4.02 31.38 15.41
C LYS A 2 -3.63 31.47 16.89
N LYS A 3 -4.02 32.57 17.54
CA LYS A 3 -3.68 32.82 18.96
C LYS A 3 -4.49 31.95 19.91
N ASP A 4 -5.72 31.62 19.53
CA ASP A 4 -6.66 30.80 20.30
C ASP A 4 -7.59 30.04 19.33
N ALA A 5 -8.55 29.30 19.90
CA ALA A 5 -9.53 28.47 19.18
C ALA A 5 -10.92 29.12 19.08
N SER A 6 -11.06 30.42 19.38
CA SER A 6 -12.38 31.08 19.46
C SER A 6 -13.12 31.16 18.12
N HIS A 7 -12.41 30.93 17.02
CA HIS A 7 -12.95 30.87 15.67
C HIS A 7 -13.58 29.52 15.33
N ILE A 8 -13.37 28.47 16.13
CA ILE A 8 -13.97 27.16 15.88
C ILE A 8 -15.47 27.20 16.19
N ARG A 9 -16.27 26.74 15.22
CA ARG A 9 -17.74 26.67 15.32
C ARG A 9 -18.28 25.27 15.03
N GLN A 10 -17.56 24.49 14.22
CA GLN A 10 -18.01 23.17 13.78
C GLN A 10 -16.99 22.11 14.15
N ILE A 11 -17.44 20.92 14.56
CA ILE A 11 -16.60 19.76 14.85
C ILE A 11 -17.08 18.59 14.00
N LYS A 12 -16.21 18.13 13.09
CA LYS A 12 -16.45 16.98 12.23
C LYS A 12 -15.73 15.77 12.80
N VAL A 13 -16.48 14.82 13.37
CA VAL A 13 -15.96 13.60 13.96
C VAL A 13 -15.90 12.51 12.90
N VAL A 14 -14.72 11.94 12.68
CA VAL A 14 -14.46 10.88 11.70
C VAL A 14 -14.00 9.62 12.43
N SER A 15 -14.81 8.56 12.38
CA SER A 15 -14.42 7.24 12.86
C SER A 15 -13.44 6.60 11.89
N ASN A 16 -12.30 6.13 12.40
CA ASN A 16 -11.31 5.49 11.55
C ASN A 16 -10.53 4.40 12.29
N THR A 17 -9.71 3.68 11.51
CA THR A 17 -8.67 2.81 12.05
C THR A 17 -7.29 3.17 11.52
N HIS A 18 -6.23 2.74 12.23
CA HIS A 18 -5.00 2.34 11.57
C HIS A 18 -4.99 0.83 11.44
N TRP A 19 -4.64 0.29 10.29
CA TRP A 19 -4.47 -1.14 10.20
C TRP A 19 -3.16 -1.55 9.54
N ASP A 20 -2.15 -1.76 10.37
CA ASP A 20 -0.90 -2.38 9.94
C ASP A 20 -1.18 -3.85 9.62
N ARG A 21 -1.28 -4.17 8.32
CA ARG A 21 -1.53 -5.54 7.85
C ARG A 21 -0.52 -6.53 8.47
N GLU A 22 0.74 -6.11 8.57
CA GLU A 22 1.84 -6.87 9.15
C GLU A 22 2.84 -5.92 9.83
N PHE A 23 2.91 -5.98 11.16
CA PHE A 23 3.90 -5.25 11.95
C PHE A 23 4.27 -6.05 13.20
N ARG A 24 3.61 -5.85 14.34
CA ARG A 24 3.98 -6.52 15.61
C ARG A 24 3.69 -8.02 15.64
N ARG A 25 2.84 -8.51 14.73
CA ARG A 25 2.32 -9.87 14.68
C ARG A 25 2.41 -10.38 13.23
N SER A 26 2.45 -11.70 13.05
CA SER A 26 2.36 -12.31 11.73
C SER A 26 1.04 -11.99 11.05
N PHE A 27 1.00 -12.09 9.71
CA PHE A 27 -0.22 -11.84 8.93
C PHE A 27 -1.44 -12.56 9.49
N GLU A 28 -1.34 -13.86 9.79
CA GLU A 28 -2.49 -14.65 10.28
C GLU A 28 -3.01 -14.19 11.65
N LYS A 29 -2.11 -13.76 12.55
CA LYS A 29 -2.51 -13.20 13.84
C LYS A 29 -3.24 -11.86 13.65
N THR A 30 -2.76 -11.02 12.73
CA THR A 30 -3.42 -9.76 12.38
C THR A 30 -4.74 -10.01 11.65
N ARG A 31 -4.80 -10.96 10.70
CA ARG A 31 -6.03 -11.35 9.98
C ARG A 31 -7.11 -11.83 10.95
N ARG A 32 -6.76 -12.61 11.96
CA ARG A 32 -7.72 -12.99 13.02
C ARG A 32 -8.31 -11.77 13.73
N ALA A 33 -7.48 -10.77 14.06
CA ALA A 33 -7.96 -9.53 14.66
C ALA A 33 -8.82 -8.71 13.68
N LEU A 34 -8.48 -8.74 12.39
CA LEU A 34 -9.25 -8.09 11.32
C LEU A 34 -10.64 -8.70 11.22
N LEU A 35 -10.79 -10.02 11.34
CA LEU A 35 -12.11 -10.67 11.34
C LEU A 35 -12.98 -10.12 12.48
N THR A 36 -12.45 -10.03 13.70
CA THR A 36 -13.19 -9.45 14.83
C THR A 36 -13.52 -7.98 14.61
N MET A 37 -12.55 -7.20 14.11
CA MET A 37 -12.74 -5.78 13.84
C MET A 37 -13.85 -5.55 12.81
N MET A 38 -13.81 -6.29 11.70
CA MET A 38 -14.79 -6.20 10.62
C MET A 38 -16.15 -6.72 11.05
N ASP A 39 -16.24 -7.88 11.70
CA ASP A 39 -17.51 -8.43 12.20
C ASP A 39 -18.20 -7.40 13.12
N THR A 40 -17.44 -6.82 14.06
CA THR A 40 -17.95 -5.77 14.97
C THR A 40 -18.38 -4.51 14.23
N THR A 41 -17.54 -4.02 13.29
CA THR A 41 -17.81 -2.79 12.54
C THR A 41 -19.02 -2.93 11.65
N LEU A 42 -19.13 -4.04 10.90
CA LEU A 42 -20.26 -4.33 10.04
C LEU A 42 -21.56 -4.44 10.84
N ASP A 43 -21.54 -5.11 12.00
CA ASP A 43 -22.72 -5.26 12.86
C ASP A 43 -23.13 -3.92 13.51
N ILE A 44 -22.18 -3.04 13.88
CA ILE A 44 -22.49 -1.69 14.36
C ILE A 44 -23.10 -0.85 13.24
N LEU A 45 -22.47 -0.81 12.06
CA LEU A 45 -23.01 -0.07 10.93
C LEU A 45 -24.40 -0.59 10.56
N GLU A 46 -24.64 -1.89 10.62
CA GLU A 46 -25.97 -2.44 10.33
C GLU A 46 -27.05 -1.99 11.32
N ASN A 47 -26.74 -2.06 12.62
CA ASN A 47 -27.75 -1.93 13.67
C ASN A 47 -27.89 -0.51 14.23
N ASP A 48 -26.90 0.36 14.01
CA ASP A 48 -26.91 1.73 14.49
C ASP A 48 -26.97 2.74 13.33
N PRO A 49 -28.16 3.25 12.98
CA PRO A 49 -28.30 4.23 11.91
C PRO A 49 -27.69 5.60 12.26
N LYS A 50 -27.35 5.87 13.53
CA LYS A 50 -26.68 7.11 13.94
C LYS A 50 -25.17 7.05 13.76
N TYR A 51 -24.62 5.86 13.53
CA TYR A 51 -23.21 5.71 13.18
C TYR A 51 -23.04 6.02 11.68
N HIS A 52 -22.54 7.20 11.35
CA HIS A 52 -22.47 7.67 9.96
C HIS A 52 -21.67 6.71 9.07
N SER A 53 -20.38 6.55 9.37
CA SER A 53 -19.46 5.77 8.54
C SER A 53 -18.21 5.35 9.31
N PHE A 54 -17.52 4.31 8.84
CA PHE A 54 -16.20 3.93 9.33
C PHE A 54 -15.15 3.98 8.22
N THR A 55 -14.06 4.75 8.45
CA THR A 55 -12.96 4.92 7.49
C THR A 55 -11.86 3.87 7.70
N MET A 56 -11.67 3.01 6.70
CA MET A 56 -10.71 1.90 6.69
C MET A 56 -9.27 2.37 6.35
N ASP A 57 -8.77 3.35 7.10
CA ASP A 57 -7.38 3.89 7.10
C ASP A 57 -6.85 4.49 5.79
N GLY A 58 -7.53 4.30 4.66
CA GLY A 58 -7.08 4.75 3.34
C GLY A 58 -6.72 3.61 2.37
N HIS A 59 -6.86 2.34 2.76
CA HIS A 59 -6.46 1.19 1.95
C HIS A 59 -7.53 0.09 1.85
N SER A 60 -7.59 -0.63 0.73
CA SER A 60 -8.69 -1.55 0.41
C SER A 60 -8.36 -3.05 0.55
N ILE A 61 -7.08 -3.43 0.70
CA ILE A 61 -6.65 -4.84 0.83
C ILE A 61 -7.34 -5.58 1.99
N MET A 62 -7.68 -4.88 3.07
CA MET A 62 -8.38 -5.44 4.23
C MET A 62 -9.69 -6.14 3.86
N ILE A 63 -10.40 -5.64 2.84
CA ILE A 63 -11.66 -6.25 2.41
C ILE A 63 -11.41 -7.61 1.76
N GLU A 64 -10.33 -7.75 1.00
CA GLU A 64 -9.96 -9.03 0.39
C GLU A 64 -9.50 -10.02 1.46
N ASP A 65 -8.64 -9.58 2.39
CA ASP A 65 -8.17 -10.39 3.52
C ASP A 65 -9.34 -10.87 4.42
N TYR A 66 -10.38 -10.05 4.59
CA TYR A 66 -11.59 -10.41 5.35
C TYR A 66 -12.50 -11.38 4.58
N LEU A 67 -12.85 -11.06 3.33
CA LEU A 67 -13.81 -11.85 2.54
C LEU A 67 -13.25 -13.19 2.05
N GLU A 68 -11.92 -13.37 2.05
CA GLU A 68 -11.32 -14.70 1.91
C GLU A 68 -11.79 -15.65 3.02
N MET A 69 -11.98 -15.13 4.24
CA MET A 69 -12.34 -15.90 5.44
C MET A 69 -13.83 -15.84 5.77
N ARG A 70 -14.53 -14.79 5.31
CA ARG A 70 -15.96 -14.52 5.56
C ARG A 70 -16.72 -14.27 4.24
N PRO A 71 -16.67 -15.17 3.25
CA PRO A 71 -17.33 -14.95 1.96
C PRO A 71 -18.85 -14.75 2.11
N GLU A 72 -19.47 -15.31 3.15
CA GLU A 72 -20.89 -15.14 3.48
C GLU A 72 -21.29 -13.70 3.83
N ARG A 73 -20.34 -12.86 4.25
CA ARG A 73 -20.56 -11.44 4.60
C ARG A 73 -20.41 -10.50 3.39
N LYS A 74 -20.09 -11.02 2.21
CA LYS A 74 -19.84 -10.22 0.98
C LYS A 74 -20.96 -9.24 0.65
N ASN A 75 -22.22 -9.69 0.66
CA ASN A 75 -23.35 -8.83 0.32
C ASN A 75 -23.53 -7.66 1.31
N GLN A 76 -23.23 -7.88 2.60
CA GLN A 76 -23.28 -6.83 3.61
C GLN A 76 -22.19 -5.79 3.37
N VAL A 77 -20.97 -6.24 3.07
CA VAL A 77 -19.85 -5.36 2.71
C VAL A 77 -20.19 -4.52 1.47
N GLU A 78 -20.63 -5.14 0.38
CA GLU A 78 -20.98 -4.42 -0.86
C GLU A 78 -22.07 -3.37 -0.63
N ARG A 79 -23.09 -3.68 0.18
CA ARG A 79 -24.13 -2.72 0.51
C ARG A 79 -23.60 -1.55 1.33
N LEU A 80 -22.87 -1.79 2.41
CA LEU A 80 -22.35 -0.73 3.28
C LEU A 80 -21.30 0.14 2.58
N VAL A 81 -20.49 -0.44 1.70
CA VAL A 81 -19.55 0.31 0.84
C VAL A 81 -20.30 1.19 -0.15
N LYS A 82 -21.34 0.66 -0.82
CA LYS A 82 -22.17 1.41 -1.76
C LYS A 82 -22.95 2.55 -1.08
N GLU A 83 -23.38 2.34 0.16
CA GLU A 83 -24.06 3.35 1.00
C GLU A 83 -23.10 4.40 1.57
N GLY A 84 -21.78 4.24 1.40
CA GLY A 84 -20.77 5.14 1.97
C GLY A 84 -20.54 4.97 3.47
N ARG A 85 -21.14 3.95 4.09
CA ARG A 85 -21.03 3.68 5.54
C ARG A 85 -19.76 2.91 5.89
N LEU A 86 -19.20 2.17 4.94
CA LEU A 86 -17.87 1.58 5.05
C LEU A 86 -16.96 2.19 3.98
N VAL A 87 -16.07 3.11 4.38
CA VAL A 87 -15.22 3.86 3.46
C VAL A 87 -13.88 3.13 3.29
N ILE A 88 -13.55 2.76 2.05
CA ILE A 88 -12.35 1.97 1.69
C ILE A 88 -11.54 2.66 0.60
N GLY A 89 -10.22 2.38 0.55
CA GLY A 89 -9.30 3.03 -0.39
C GLY A 89 -8.97 4.48 -0.01
N PRO A 90 -8.30 5.25 -0.89
CA PRO A 90 -8.10 5.00 -2.32
C PRO A 90 -6.91 4.10 -2.66
N TYR A 91 -6.03 3.81 -1.71
CA TYR A 91 -4.88 2.94 -1.90
C TYR A 91 -5.28 1.45 -1.84
N TYR A 92 -4.45 0.57 -2.37
CA TYR A 92 -4.58 -0.86 -2.12
C TYR A 92 -3.93 -1.23 -0.78
N THR A 93 -2.72 -0.73 -0.54
CA THR A 93 -1.99 -0.85 0.73
C THR A 93 -1.41 0.51 1.13
N LEU A 94 -1.13 0.70 2.42
CA LEU A 94 -0.50 1.93 2.90
C LEU A 94 0.99 1.93 2.58
N ALA A 95 1.33 2.48 1.41
CA ALA A 95 2.66 2.40 0.83
C ALA A 95 3.73 3.18 1.63
N GLU A 96 4.96 2.66 1.67
CA GLU A 96 6.15 3.46 1.99
C GLU A 96 6.71 4.07 0.70
N GLU A 97 6.64 5.38 0.55
CA GLU A 97 6.85 6.00 -0.75
C GLU A 97 8.33 6.12 -1.17
N PHE A 98 9.28 6.05 -0.23
CA PHE A 98 10.72 6.22 -0.54
C PHE A 98 11.44 4.89 -0.81
N SER A 99 10.79 3.75 -0.57
CA SER A 99 11.38 2.42 -0.66
C SER A 99 10.73 1.54 -1.73
N ILE A 100 9.83 2.09 -2.55
CA ILE A 100 9.19 1.40 -3.68
C ILE A 100 9.38 2.19 -4.97
N SER A 101 9.14 1.54 -6.11
CA SER A 101 9.10 2.26 -7.39
C SER A 101 7.85 3.14 -7.52
N HIS A 102 7.95 4.24 -8.27
CA HIS A 102 6.80 5.10 -8.56
C HIS A 102 5.72 4.37 -9.37
N GLU A 103 6.10 3.44 -10.25
CA GLU A 103 5.12 2.58 -10.94
C GLU A 103 4.35 1.73 -9.94
N SER A 104 5.02 1.18 -8.92
CA SER A 104 4.36 0.42 -7.86
C SER A 104 3.36 1.29 -7.08
N LEU A 105 3.66 2.56 -6.83
CA LEU A 105 2.74 3.51 -6.20
C LEU A 105 1.51 3.79 -7.10
N VAL A 106 1.72 3.98 -8.40
CA VAL A 106 0.63 4.10 -9.38
C VAL A 106 -0.22 2.83 -9.39
N ARG A 107 0.39 1.64 -9.42
CA ARG A 107 -0.33 0.36 -9.34
C ARG A 107 -1.06 0.20 -8.02
N ASN A 108 -0.52 0.71 -6.92
CA ASN A 108 -1.19 0.69 -5.63
C ASN A 108 -2.52 1.46 -5.68
N LEU A 109 -2.54 2.66 -6.26
CA LEU A 109 -3.75 3.45 -6.47
C LEU A 109 -4.70 2.81 -7.48
N MET A 110 -4.17 2.24 -8.57
CA MET A 110 -5.01 1.50 -9.56
C MET A 110 -5.72 0.31 -8.92
N TRP A 111 -5.00 -0.51 -8.15
CA TRP A 111 -5.58 -1.64 -7.43
C TRP A 111 -6.53 -1.18 -6.34
N GLY A 112 -6.19 -0.11 -5.64
CA GLY A 112 -7.05 0.52 -4.65
C GLY A 112 -8.40 0.88 -5.24
N ARG A 113 -8.41 1.67 -6.33
CA ARG A 113 -9.61 2.01 -7.10
C ARG A 113 -10.37 0.77 -7.59
N LYS A 114 -9.67 -0.18 -8.22
CA LYS A 114 -10.28 -1.42 -8.74
C LYS A 114 -11.02 -2.18 -7.64
N THR A 115 -10.43 -2.26 -6.45
CA THR A 115 -11.06 -2.92 -5.29
C THR A 115 -12.24 -2.11 -4.75
N VAL A 116 -12.14 -0.77 -4.68
CA VAL A 116 -13.28 0.08 -4.28
C VAL A 116 -14.47 -0.12 -5.22
N GLU A 117 -14.24 -0.04 -6.53
CA GLU A 117 -15.27 -0.21 -7.57
C GLU A 117 -15.85 -1.63 -7.58
N LYS A 118 -15.01 -2.66 -7.39
CA LYS A 118 -15.42 -4.07 -7.28
C LYS A 118 -16.47 -4.29 -6.20
N TYR A 119 -16.42 -3.55 -5.09
CA TYR A 119 -17.39 -3.63 -3.99
C TYR A 119 -18.45 -2.53 -4.01
N GLY A 120 -18.61 -1.82 -5.14
CA GLY A 120 -19.69 -0.86 -5.37
C GLY A 120 -19.46 0.54 -4.79
N GLY A 121 -18.25 0.82 -4.29
CA GLY A 121 -17.89 2.12 -3.73
C GLY A 121 -17.43 3.12 -4.77
N LYS A 122 -17.10 4.33 -4.31
CA LYS A 122 -16.43 5.37 -5.10
C LYS A 122 -15.17 5.80 -4.37
N THR A 123 -14.08 5.97 -5.11
CA THR A 123 -12.75 6.30 -4.55
C THR A 123 -12.68 7.67 -3.87
N GLY A 124 -13.66 8.56 -4.13
CA GLY A 124 -13.68 9.90 -3.55
C GLY A 124 -12.66 10.85 -4.19
N THR A 125 -12.38 11.94 -3.50
CA THR A 125 -11.42 13.00 -3.86
C THR A 125 -10.28 13.13 -2.86
N VAL A 126 -10.34 12.42 -1.72
CA VAL A 126 -9.38 12.51 -0.62
C VAL A 126 -8.41 11.35 -0.61
N ALA A 127 -7.12 11.65 -0.77
CA ALA A 127 -6.03 10.74 -0.47
C ALA A 127 -5.68 10.78 1.03
N TYR A 128 -5.79 9.65 1.71
CA TYR A 128 -5.40 9.53 3.11
C TYR A 128 -4.26 8.52 3.26
N THR A 129 -3.07 9.02 3.62
CA THR A 129 -1.88 8.19 3.87
C THR A 129 -1.18 8.66 5.15
N PRO A 130 -1.64 8.18 6.33
CA PRO A 130 -1.07 8.62 7.60
C PRO A 130 0.37 8.14 7.85
N SER A 131 0.88 7.19 7.07
CA SER A 131 1.90 6.27 7.56
C SER A 131 3.24 6.27 6.83
N SER A 132 3.30 6.67 5.56
CA SER A 132 4.59 6.81 4.87
C SER A 132 5.52 7.75 5.65
N TRP A 133 6.81 7.46 5.71
CA TRP A 133 7.76 8.23 6.53
C TRP A 133 8.24 9.51 5.83
N GLY A 134 7.27 10.31 5.42
CA GLY A 134 7.42 11.42 4.49
C GLY A 134 6.65 11.14 3.20
N GLN A 135 6.53 12.17 2.37
CA GLN A 135 5.80 12.08 1.10
C GLN A 135 6.70 12.50 -0.07
N THR A 136 6.65 11.75 -1.17
CA THR A 136 7.43 12.01 -2.38
C THR A 136 6.97 13.29 -3.07
N GLY A 137 7.90 14.04 -3.66
CA GLY A 137 7.60 15.37 -4.22
C GLY A 137 6.64 15.36 -5.41
N GLN A 138 6.55 14.24 -6.14
CA GLN A 138 5.67 14.06 -7.30
C GLN A 138 4.25 13.57 -6.93
N LEU A 139 4.00 13.28 -5.65
CA LEU A 139 2.70 12.73 -5.25
C LEU A 139 1.50 13.60 -5.65
N PRO A 140 1.52 14.95 -5.58
CA PRO A 140 0.41 15.77 -6.06
C PRO A 140 0.04 15.53 -7.53
N GLN A 141 1.05 15.31 -8.39
CA GLN A 141 0.84 14.98 -9.80
C GLN A 141 0.14 13.63 -9.93
N ILE A 142 0.68 12.59 -9.29
CA ILE A 142 0.11 11.24 -9.31
C ILE A 142 -1.33 11.28 -8.79
N LEU A 143 -1.58 11.86 -7.62
CA LEU A 143 -2.93 11.91 -7.02
C LEU A 143 -3.96 12.58 -7.93
N THR A 144 -3.58 13.68 -8.59
CA THR A 144 -4.47 14.41 -9.51
C THR A 144 -4.87 13.58 -10.73
N ASP A 145 -3.96 12.74 -11.26
CA ASP A 145 -4.28 11.78 -12.34
C ASP A 145 -5.30 10.72 -11.89
N PHE A 146 -5.38 10.46 -10.58
CA PHE A 146 -6.42 9.64 -9.95
C PHE A 146 -7.62 10.47 -9.43
N GLY A 147 -7.76 11.74 -9.81
CA GLY A 147 -8.88 12.58 -9.36
C GLY A 147 -8.88 12.87 -7.85
N LEU A 148 -7.76 12.60 -7.17
CA LEU A 148 -7.57 12.87 -5.76
C LEU A 148 -6.92 14.25 -5.62
N ASN A 149 -7.73 15.29 -5.45
CA ASN A 149 -7.26 16.68 -5.37
C ASN A 149 -7.08 17.15 -3.92
N LYS A 150 -7.39 16.29 -2.93
CA LYS A 150 -7.24 16.54 -1.50
C LYS A 150 -6.34 15.47 -0.89
N MET A 151 -5.52 15.85 0.08
CA MET A 151 -4.63 14.90 0.76
C MET A 151 -4.53 15.15 2.26
N MET A 152 -4.43 14.07 3.04
CA MET A 152 -4.22 14.13 4.48
C MET A 152 -3.06 13.23 4.90
N PHE A 153 -2.04 13.82 5.54
CA PHE A 153 -0.86 13.13 6.05
C PHE A 153 -0.23 13.93 7.18
N TYR A 154 0.48 13.29 8.12
CA TYR A 154 1.11 14.01 9.24
C TYR A 154 2.62 13.76 9.39
N ARG A 155 3.17 12.79 8.64
CA ARG A 155 4.61 12.55 8.56
C ARG A 155 5.20 13.26 7.34
N GLY A 156 6.23 14.07 7.57
CA GLY A 156 6.91 14.83 6.52
C GLY A 156 6.63 16.32 6.53
N ILE A 157 5.81 16.80 7.47
CA ILE A 157 5.41 18.19 7.61
C ILE A 157 5.37 18.61 9.09
N SER A 158 5.68 19.87 9.37
CA SER A 158 5.58 20.44 10.71
C SER A 158 4.70 21.70 10.78
N HIS A 159 4.22 22.02 11.99
CA HIS A 159 3.48 23.26 12.26
C HIS A 159 4.32 24.54 12.09
N HIS A 160 5.63 24.42 11.80
CA HIS A 160 6.47 25.56 11.43
C HIS A 160 6.41 25.88 9.93
N GLU A 161 5.99 24.93 9.10
CA GLU A 161 5.88 25.10 7.65
C GLU A 161 4.49 25.60 7.25
N ALA A 162 3.45 25.08 7.90
CA ALA A 162 2.08 25.47 7.64
C ALA A 162 1.17 25.30 8.86
N ASP A 163 0.02 25.96 8.82
CA ASP A 163 -1.14 25.61 9.63
C ASP A 163 -1.72 24.25 9.18
N ALA A 164 -2.91 23.86 9.66
CA ALA A 164 -3.45 22.55 9.32
C ALA A 164 -3.65 22.42 7.81
N GLU A 165 -4.30 23.40 7.18
CA GLU A 165 -4.54 23.43 5.72
C GLU A 165 -3.49 24.23 4.96
N PHE A 166 -3.08 23.72 3.80
CA PHE A 166 -2.10 24.33 2.90
C PHE A 166 -2.25 23.77 1.48
N ILE A 167 -1.59 24.41 0.52
CA ILE A 167 -1.50 23.91 -0.85
C ILE A 167 -0.16 23.20 -1.01
N TRP A 168 -0.16 21.96 -1.52
CA TRP A 168 1.07 21.25 -1.87
C TRP A 168 1.23 21.19 -3.40
N SER A 169 2.35 21.73 -3.89
CA SER A 169 2.70 21.77 -5.30
C SER A 169 3.81 20.77 -5.64
N ALA A 170 3.57 19.94 -6.64
CA ALA A 170 4.58 19.11 -7.28
C ALA A 170 5.56 19.96 -8.13
N PRO A 171 6.74 19.42 -8.49
CA PRO A 171 7.73 20.09 -9.35
C PRO A 171 7.20 20.54 -10.72
N ASP A 172 6.18 19.87 -11.27
CA ASP A 172 5.52 20.22 -12.52
C ASP A 172 4.51 21.37 -12.39
N GLY A 173 4.24 21.82 -11.16
CA GLY A 173 3.26 22.86 -10.84
C GLY A 173 1.86 22.34 -10.51
N THR A 174 1.62 21.02 -10.61
CA THR A 174 0.36 20.40 -10.18
C THR A 174 0.17 20.58 -8.68
N ARG A 175 -1.07 20.89 -8.25
CA ARG A 175 -1.38 21.25 -6.86
C ARG A 175 -2.50 20.40 -6.30
N VAL A 176 -2.35 20.01 -5.04
CA VAL A 176 -3.40 19.42 -4.21
C VAL A 176 -3.62 20.26 -2.96
N LEU A 177 -4.87 20.29 -2.47
CA LEU A 177 -5.19 20.84 -1.17
C LEU A 177 -4.82 19.80 -0.11
N ALA A 178 -4.08 20.18 0.92
CA ALA A 178 -3.56 19.24 1.89
C ALA A 178 -3.87 19.67 3.32
N SER A 179 -4.06 18.68 4.19
CA SER A 179 -4.15 18.89 5.64
C SER A 179 -3.10 18.06 6.37
N ARG A 180 -2.35 18.73 7.26
CA ARG A 180 -1.40 18.07 8.16
C ARG A 180 -2.01 17.61 9.48
N PHE A 181 -3.32 17.72 9.62
CA PHE A 181 -4.01 17.62 10.92
C PHE A 181 -3.52 18.66 11.93
N ALA A 182 -3.91 18.52 13.19
CA ALA A 182 -3.32 19.23 14.32
C ALA A 182 -2.29 18.35 15.06
N VAL A 183 -2.02 18.60 16.34
CA VAL A 183 -0.89 18.01 17.09
C VAL A 183 -1.06 16.51 17.33
N TYR A 184 -2.30 16.05 17.58
CA TYR A 184 -2.59 14.63 17.80
C TYR A 184 -2.92 13.91 16.50
N ALA A 185 -2.71 14.55 15.34
CA ALA A 185 -2.90 13.96 14.03
C ALA A 185 -4.25 13.22 13.89
N ARG A 186 -4.19 11.92 13.63
CA ARG A 186 -5.34 11.03 13.45
C ARG A 186 -5.95 10.46 14.73
N TYR A 187 -5.61 11.01 15.90
CA TYR A 187 -5.98 10.43 17.19
C TYR A 187 -6.62 11.41 18.18
N ASN A 188 -6.88 12.66 17.77
CA ASN A 188 -7.24 13.73 18.70
C ASN A 188 -8.51 13.42 19.51
N TRP A 189 -9.62 13.06 18.85
CA TRP A 189 -10.85 12.67 19.52
C TRP A 189 -10.65 11.43 20.37
N TYR A 190 -9.94 10.42 19.85
CA TYR A 190 -9.67 9.20 20.59
C TYR A 190 -8.97 9.49 21.94
N TYR A 191 -7.79 10.12 21.91
CA TYR A 191 -7.02 10.36 23.14
C TYR A 191 -7.65 11.41 24.06
N GLN A 192 -8.20 12.49 23.52
CA GLN A 192 -8.62 13.63 24.36
C GLN A 192 -10.08 13.54 24.80
N VAL A 193 -10.95 12.89 24.02
CA VAL A 193 -12.38 12.79 24.32
C VAL A 193 -12.77 11.37 24.70
N HIS A 194 -12.60 10.41 23.79
CA HIS A 194 -13.08 9.06 23.98
C HIS A 194 -12.44 8.38 25.20
N ARG A 195 -11.11 8.45 25.36
CA ARG A 195 -10.45 7.86 26.53
C ARG A 195 -10.78 8.57 27.83
N ALA A 196 -11.07 9.88 27.80
CA ALA A 196 -11.50 10.60 29.00
C ALA A 196 -12.83 10.06 29.52
N ILE A 197 -13.81 9.85 28.63
CA ILE A 197 -15.15 9.38 29.00
C ILE A 197 -15.23 7.87 29.24
N THR A 198 -14.35 7.06 28.64
CA THR A 198 -14.38 5.59 28.80
C THR A 198 -13.34 5.03 29.76
N ARG A 199 -12.25 5.78 30.03
CA ARG A 199 -11.11 5.32 30.85
C ARG A 199 -10.65 6.31 31.91
N GLY A 200 -11.32 7.46 32.06
CA GLY A 200 -10.96 8.48 33.04
C GLY A 200 -9.56 9.10 32.82
N ARG A 201 -8.94 8.87 31.67
CA ARG A 201 -7.57 9.32 31.36
C ARG A 201 -7.42 9.62 29.88
N THR A 202 -6.59 10.59 29.55
CA THR A 202 -6.37 11.00 28.16
C THR A 202 -5.14 10.34 27.56
N PHE A 203 -3.95 10.55 28.14
CA PHE A 203 -2.69 10.16 27.49
C PHE A 203 -2.02 8.88 28.02
N SER A 204 -1.91 8.68 29.34
CA SER A 204 -1.19 7.52 29.91
C SER A 204 -1.63 6.22 29.22
N LYS A 205 -0.66 5.43 28.76
CA LYS A 205 -0.90 4.13 28.11
C LYS A 205 -0.74 2.96 29.10
N ASP A 206 -0.64 3.27 30.39
CA ASP A 206 -0.39 2.26 31.41
C ASP A 206 -1.63 1.41 31.61
N TYR A 207 -1.45 0.09 31.50
CA TYR A 207 -2.47 -0.87 31.90
C TYR A 207 -2.38 -1.07 33.42
N ILE A 208 -3.45 -0.73 34.14
CA ILE A 208 -3.54 -0.92 35.59
C ILE A 208 -4.35 -2.18 35.83
N TRP A 209 -3.69 -3.22 36.34
CA TRP A 209 -4.31 -4.53 36.57
C TRP A 209 -5.48 -4.41 37.56
N GLY A 210 -6.66 -4.86 37.16
CA GLY A 210 -7.87 -4.87 37.99
C GLY A 210 -8.56 -3.52 38.18
N GLU A 211 -8.16 -2.47 37.46
CA GLU A 211 -8.87 -1.18 37.47
C GLU A 211 -10.30 -1.30 36.90
N TYR A 212 -10.48 -2.15 35.89
CA TYR A 212 -11.76 -2.48 35.29
C TYR A 212 -11.99 -3.99 35.32
N ASP A 213 -13.26 -4.40 35.18
CA ASP A 213 -13.65 -5.81 35.06
C ASP A 213 -13.32 -6.34 33.66
N GLU A 214 -12.01 -6.53 33.42
CA GLU A 214 -11.45 -6.96 32.14
C GLU A 214 -10.74 -8.29 32.28
N MET A 215 -10.77 -9.10 31.20
CA MET A 215 -10.08 -10.38 31.15
C MET A 215 -8.82 -10.30 30.28
N PRO A 216 -7.64 -9.92 30.83
CA PRO A 216 -6.37 -10.03 30.13
C PRO A 216 -5.99 -11.50 29.96
N PHE A 217 -5.69 -11.90 28.73
CA PHE A 217 -5.34 -13.26 28.38
C PHE A 217 -4.02 -13.31 27.59
N ARG A 218 -3.14 -14.22 28.00
CA ARG A 218 -1.94 -14.62 27.26
C ARG A 218 -1.62 -16.07 27.61
N LEU A 219 -1.14 -16.85 26.65
CA LEU A 219 -0.56 -18.16 26.94
C LEU A 219 0.77 -17.98 27.68
N ALA A 220 0.96 -18.73 28.76
CA ALA A 220 2.16 -18.67 29.60
C ALA A 220 3.15 -19.82 29.30
N ASP A 221 3.09 -20.38 28.10
CA ASP A 221 3.94 -21.48 27.63
C ASP A 221 4.81 -21.07 26.43
N SER A 222 5.59 -22.02 25.92
CA SER A 222 6.46 -21.82 24.77
C SER A 222 5.73 -21.57 23.44
N ILE A 223 4.40 -21.74 23.39
CA ILE A 223 3.61 -21.48 22.17
C ILE A 223 3.47 -19.97 21.94
N CYS A 224 3.54 -19.16 23.00
CA CYS A 224 3.47 -17.70 22.88
C CYS A 224 4.68 -17.10 22.14
N ASP A 225 5.80 -17.83 22.06
CA ASP A 225 7.08 -17.38 21.49
C ASP A 225 7.47 -15.97 21.98
N ASP A 226 8.07 -15.15 21.13
CA ASP A 226 8.43 -13.76 21.43
C ASP A 226 7.25 -12.76 21.41
N ASP A 227 5.98 -13.21 21.37
CA ASP A 227 4.83 -12.29 21.38
C ASP A 227 4.68 -11.65 22.78
N PRO A 228 4.92 -10.34 22.94
CA PRO A 228 4.96 -9.70 24.25
C PRO A 228 3.56 -9.28 24.73
N SER A 229 2.49 -9.60 24.00
CA SER A 229 1.18 -8.98 24.18
C SER A 229 0.16 -9.84 24.95
N PHE A 230 -0.63 -9.19 25.80
CA PHE A 230 -1.90 -9.71 26.30
C PHE A 230 -3.03 -9.27 25.37
N ASP A 231 -4.00 -10.14 25.14
CA ASP A 231 -5.28 -9.79 24.52
C ASP A 231 -6.33 -9.59 25.62
N LEU A 232 -7.06 -8.47 25.60
CA LEU A 232 -8.24 -8.29 26.44
C LEU A 232 -9.43 -9.00 25.78
N LYS A 233 -9.96 -10.05 26.44
CA LYS A 233 -11.05 -10.88 25.88
C LYS A 233 -12.45 -10.44 26.29
N ALA A 234 -12.56 -9.66 27.35
CA ALA A 234 -13.78 -9.00 27.80
C ALA A 234 -13.44 -7.57 28.19
N PRO A 235 -13.24 -6.65 27.22
CA PRO A 235 -12.94 -5.26 27.53
C PRO A 235 -14.14 -4.59 28.20
N ALA A 236 -13.90 -3.75 29.20
CA ALA A 236 -14.95 -3.07 29.94
C ALA A 236 -15.56 -1.94 29.10
N LEU A 237 -16.89 -1.83 29.13
CA LEU A 237 -17.64 -0.77 28.48
C LEU A 237 -18.07 0.27 29.52
N ASN A 238 -17.17 1.19 29.85
CA ASN A 238 -17.46 2.30 30.75
C ASN A 238 -17.85 3.56 29.98
N TYR A 239 -18.61 4.43 30.62
CA TYR A 239 -19.04 5.70 30.04
C TYR A 239 -19.37 6.74 31.12
N ASP A 240 -18.69 7.88 31.07
CA ASP A 240 -18.95 9.03 31.93
C ASP A 240 -19.27 10.28 31.08
N LYS A 241 -20.56 10.60 30.96
CA LYS A 241 -21.05 11.81 30.26
C LYS A 241 -20.59 13.10 30.94
N SER A 242 -20.33 13.09 32.25
CA SER A 242 -20.10 14.32 33.02
C SER A 242 -18.81 15.05 32.63
N VAL A 243 -17.82 14.32 32.12
CA VAL A 243 -16.52 14.88 31.68
C VAL A 243 -16.48 15.23 30.19
N LEU A 244 -17.52 14.87 29.43
CA LEU A 244 -17.54 14.99 27.96
C LEU A 244 -17.35 16.44 27.49
N LYS A 245 -18.11 17.38 28.05
CA LYS A 245 -18.03 18.81 27.69
C LYS A 245 -16.61 19.35 27.88
N LYS A 246 -16.04 19.13 29.08
CA LYS A 246 -14.68 19.57 29.41
C LYS A 246 -13.65 18.95 28.48
N ALA A 247 -13.77 17.66 28.18
CA ALA A 247 -12.84 16.95 27.31
C ALA A 247 -12.82 17.52 25.89
N ILE A 248 -13.99 17.86 25.33
CA ILE A 248 -14.09 18.47 24.00
C ILE A 248 -13.58 19.92 24.00
N GLU A 249 -13.92 20.73 25.01
CA GLU A 249 -13.40 22.10 25.14
C GLU A 249 -11.87 22.11 25.28
N ASP A 250 -11.30 21.19 26.07
CA ASP A 250 -9.85 21.02 26.21
C ASP A 250 -9.19 20.61 24.89
N MET A 251 -9.80 19.68 24.13
CA MET A 251 -9.32 19.28 22.80
C MET A 251 -9.33 20.44 21.81
N VAL A 252 -10.45 21.17 21.70
CA VAL A 252 -10.58 22.32 20.79
C VAL A 252 -9.61 23.43 21.18
N LYS A 253 -9.42 23.68 22.48
CA LYS A 253 -8.43 24.65 22.96
C LYS A 253 -7.00 24.26 22.58
N ALA A 254 -6.66 22.97 22.66
CA ALA A 254 -5.33 22.47 22.36
C ALA A 254 -5.01 22.48 20.85
N GLU A 255 -6.00 22.14 20.01
CA GLU A 255 -5.76 21.87 18.58
C GLU A 255 -6.42 22.84 17.62
N GLY A 256 -7.50 23.51 18.04
CA GLY A 256 -8.22 24.50 17.25
C GLY A 256 -7.36 25.63 16.67
N PRO A 257 -6.31 26.12 17.36
CA PRO A 257 -5.44 27.16 16.81
C PRO A 257 -4.63 26.73 15.58
N HIS A 258 -4.54 25.42 15.30
CA HIS A 258 -3.87 24.90 14.11
C HIS A 258 -4.75 25.00 12.86
N PHE A 259 -6.08 24.97 12.98
CA PHE A 259 -7.01 25.00 11.85
C PHE A 259 -7.18 26.43 11.31
N THR A 260 -7.15 26.56 9.99
CA THR A 260 -7.28 27.85 9.30
C THR A 260 -8.73 28.32 9.20
N THR A 261 -9.68 27.39 9.20
CA THR A 261 -11.13 27.64 9.12
C THR A 261 -11.82 27.46 10.48
N GLU A 262 -13.13 27.71 10.54
CA GLU A 262 -13.97 27.42 11.71
C GLU A 262 -14.33 25.94 11.88
N VAL A 263 -13.92 25.08 10.95
CA VAL A 263 -14.24 23.65 10.87
C VAL A 263 -13.09 22.85 11.48
N PHE A 264 -13.37 22.17 12.59
CA PHE A 264 -12.40 21.36 13.31
C PHE A 264 -12.54 19.87 12.93
N LEU A 265 -11.43 19.23 12.55
CA LEU A 265 -11.40 17.79 12.33
C LEU A 265 -11.08 17.01 13.61
N ALA A 266 -11.99 16.13 14.00
CA ALA A 266 -11.89 15.23 15.14
C ALA A 266 -11.79 13.77 14.70
N MET A 267 -10.59 13.20 14.68
CA MET A 267 -10.29 11.83 14.27
C MET A 267 -10.41 10.85 15.44
N HIS A 268 -11.30 9.88 15.30
CA HIS A 268 -11.56 8.84 16.28
C HIS A 268 -11.05 7.48 15.79
N GLY A 269 -9.74 7.30 15.91
CA GLY A 269 -9.08 6.03 15.61
C GLY A 269 -7.72 5.92 16.29
N HIS A 270 -7.17 4.71 16.30
CA HIS A 270 -5.82 4.41 16.77
C HIS A 270 -5.27 3.17 16.06
N ASP A 271 -4.08 2.73 16.44
CA ASP A 271 -3.49 1.51 15.88
C ASP A 271 -4.37 0.30 16.22
N ILE A 272 -4.85 -0.39 15.18
CA ILE A 272 -5.72 -1.56 15.27
C ILE A 272 -7.03 -1.23 16.02
N SER A 273 -7.62 -0.04 15.76
CA SER A 273 -8.91 0.33 16.35
C SER A 273 -10.08 -0.36 15.66
N VAL A 274 -11.13 -0.57 16.45
CA VAL A 274 -12.40 -1.16 16.05
C VAL A 274 -13.49 -0.10 16.26
N ALA A 275 -14.53 -0.10 15.43
CA ALA A 275 -15.72 0.71 15.69
C ALA A 275 -16.23 0.47 17.12
N HIS A 276 -16.45 1.54 17.88
CA HIS A 276 -16.81 1.41 19.29
C HIS A 276 -18.33 1.51 19.46
N PRO A 277 -18.99 0.58 20.20
CA PRO A 277 -20.46 0.54 20.31
C PRO A 277 -21.09 1.77 20.98
N LEU A 278 -20.32 2.50 21.79
CA LEU A 278 -20.78 3.75 22.45
C LEU A 278 -20.43 5.03 21.68
N GLU A 279 -19.85 4.93 20.49
CA GLU A 279 -19.34 6.10 19.77
C GLU A 279 -20.44 7.03 19.28
N SER A 280 -21.47 6.50 18.60
CA SER A 280 -22.63 7.29 18.17
C SER A 280 -23.31 7.96 19.37
N LYS A 281 -23.48 7.22 20.47
CA LYS A 281 -23.99 7.76 21.73
C LYS A 281 -23.13 8.91 22.26
N ALA A 282 -21.80 8.76 22.25
CA ALA A 282 -20.90 9.81 22.71
C ALA A 282 -21.00 11.08 21.85
N ILE A 283 -21.15 10.93 20.53
CA ILE A 283 -21.31 12.06 19.61
C ILE A 283 -22.69 12.73 19.81
N GLU A 284 -23.75 11.95 20.02
CA GLU A 284 -25.09 12.49 20.29
C GLU A 284 -25.14 13.22 21.64
N ASP A 285 -24.55 12.63 22.68
CA ASP A 285 -24.42 13.30 23.99
C ASP A 285 -23.54 14.56 23.86
N ALA A 286 -22.54 14.57 22.98
CA ALA A 286 -21.70 15.74 22.71
C ALA A 286 -22.51 16.88 22.09
N LYS A 287 -23.36 16.58 21.10
CA LYS A 287 -24.29 17.55 20.49
C LYS A 287 -25.19 18.19 21.55
N GLU A 288 -25.71 17.40 22.48
CA GLU A 288 -26.56 17.89 23.57
C GLU A 288 -25.80 18.81 24.55
N VAL A 289 -24.64 18.38 25.06
CA VAL A 289 -23.92 19.16 26.11
C VAL A 289 -23.21 20.41 25.59
N LEU A 290 -23.01 20.50 24.27
CA LEU A 290 -22.39 21.64 23.58
C LEU A 290 -23.36 22.37 22.64
N GLU A 291 -24.67 22.15 22.81
CA GLU A 291 -25.71 22.87 22.07
C GLU A 291 -25.50 24.39 22.19
N GLY A 292 -25.52 25.09 21.05
CA GLY A 292 -25.27 26.53 20.98
C GLY A 292 -23.80 26.96 21.11
N ILE A 293 -22.87 26.00 21.31
CA ILE A 293 -21.42 26.26 21.37
C ILE A 293 -20.74 25.78 20.10
N TYR A 294 -20.93 24.50 19.75
CA TYR A 294 -20.39 23.90 18.52
C TYR A 294 -21.47 23.12 17.77
N ASP A 295 -21.43 23.17 16.45
CA ASP A 295 -22.15 22.24 15.59
C ASP A 295 -21.31 20.98 15.41
N ILE A 296 -21.77 19.85 15.96
CA ILE A 296 -21.02 18.59 15.99
C ILE A 296 -21.67 17.60 15.03
N GLU A 297 -20.91 17.05 14.10
CA GLU A 297 -21.38 16.10 13.11
C GLU A 297 -20.48 14.86 13.07
N HIS A 298 -21.10 13.68 12.93
CA HIS A 298 -20.40 12.44 12.60
C HIS A 298 -20.36 12.32 11.08
N THR A 299 -19.17 12.30 10.48
CA THR A 299 -18.96 12.32 9.03
C THR A 299 -17.75 11.45 8.63
N ASP A 300 -17.43 11.40 7.35
CA ASP A 300 -16.16 10.90 6.81
C ASP A 300 -15.22 12.06 6.39
N LEU A 301 -14.09 11.71 5.77
CA LEU A 301 -13.09 12.66 5.29
C LEU A 301 -13.60 13.55 4.14
N GLU A 302 -14.48 13.04 3.27
CA GLU A 302 -15.07 13.83 2.18
C GLU A 302 -15.96 14.92 2.78
N GLY A 303 -16.85 14.56 3.71
CA GLY A 303 -17.72 15.54 4.37
C GLY A 303 -16.97 16.58 5.20
N PHE A 304 -15.83 16.21 5.80
CA PHE A 304 -14.94 17.22 6.42
C PHE A 304 -14.44 18.23 5.38
N TRP A 305 -13.89 17.75 4.26
CA TRP A 305 -13.33 18.63 3.24
C TRP A 305 -14.39 19.47 2.53
N ASP A 306 -15.56 18.89 2.24
CA ASP A 306 -16.69 19.59 1.63
C ASP A 306 -17.16 20.77 2.49
N GLU A 307 -17.10 20.64 3.81
CA GLU A 307 -17.40 21.75 4.70
C GLU A 307 -16.23 22.72 4.84
N ALA A 308 -15.01 22.21 5.07
CA ALA A 308 -13.82 23.04 5.27
C ALA A 308 -13.56 23.97 4.06
N GLU A 309 -13.71 23.47 2.84
CA GLU A 309 -13.47 24.24 1.61
C GLU A 309 -14.35 25.48 1.46
N LYS A 310 -15.58 25.45 1.98
CA LYS A 310 -16.48 26.62 1.95
C LYS A 310 -15.92 27.81 2.73
N HIS A 311 -15.02 27.55 3.67
CA HIS A 311 -14.45 28.55 4.59
C HIS A 311 -12.96 28.82 4.34
N LEU A 312 -12.34 28.15 3.36
CA LEU A 312 -10.94 28.34 3.03
C LEU A 312 -10.72 29.61 2.20
N ASP A 313 -9.75 30.41 2.63
CA ASP A 313 -9.21 31.50 1.83
C ASP A 313 -8.01 30.98 1.02
N MET A 314 -8.30 30.46 -0.17
CA MET A 314 -7.31 29.80 -1.04
C MET A 314 -6.12 30.69 -1.41
N GLU A 315 -6.30 32.03 -1.44
CA GLU A 315 -5.23 32.98 -1.74
C GLU A 315 -4.24 33.17 -0.58
N LYS A 316 -4.69 32.88 0.66
CA LYS A 316 -3.86 33.00 1.86
C LYS A 316 -3.19 31.70 2.29
N LEU A 317 -3.56 30.57 1.69
CA LEU A 317 -2.95 29.29 2.04
C LEU A 317 -1.47 29.26 1.61
N PRO A 318 -0.57 28.81 2.49
CA PRO A 318 0.83 28.65 2.12
C PRO A 318 0.94 27.59 1.02
N VAL A 319 1.76 27.88 0.01
CA VAL A 319 2.12 26.91 -1.04
C VAL A 319 3.45 26.28 -0.67
N LEU A 320 3.43 24.98 -0.39
CA LEU A 320 4.64 24.20 -0.13
C LEU A 320 5.05 23.44 -1.39
N THR A 321 6.35 23.30 -1.65
CA THR A 321 6.89 22.69 -2.89
C THR A 321 7.88 21.58 -2.61
N GLY A 322 7.84 20.50 -3.39
CA GLY A 322 8.80 19.39 -3.30
C GLY A 322 8.48 18.39 -2.18
N GLU A 323 9.41 17.49 -1.89
CA GLU A 323 9.22 16.39 -0.93
C GLU A 323 8.80 16.87 0.47
N ARG A 324 7.98 16.07 1.15
CA ARG A 324 7.60 16.30 2.54
C ARG A 324 8.49 15.44 3.43
N ARG A 325 9.58 16.03 3.91
CA ARG A 325 10.63 15.36 4.71
C ARG A 325 10.94 16.10 6.01
N ALA A 326 10.00 16.90 6.50
CA ALA A 326 10.13 17.56 7.80
C ALA A 326 9.69 16.66 8.96
N TYR A 327 10.42 16.71 10.07
CA TYR A 327 10.01 16.13 11.35
C TYR A 327 9.39 17.21 12.24
N LEU A 328 8.43 16.87 13.12
CA LEU A 328 7.98 17.88 14.09
C LEU A 328 9.08 18.18 15.12
N LYS A 329 9.40 19.47 15.25
CA LYS A 329 10.32 19.99 16.28
C LYS A 329 9.68 20.12 17.66
N LYS A 330 8.34 20.26 17.74
CA LYS A 330 7.54 20.33 18.98
C LYS A 330 6.25 19.54 18.77
N GLY A 331 5.81 18.79 19.78
CA GLY A 331 4.66 17.89 19.67
C GLY A 331 5.07 16.42 19.65
N MET A 332 4.12 15.53 19.35
CA MET A 332 4.31 14.08 19.42
C MET A 332 4.14 13.42 18.03
N TRP A 333 4.77 12.25 17.82
CA TRP A 333 4.46 11.24 16.79
C TRP A 333 4.90 11.43 15.31
N THR A 334 5.94 12.21 14.98
CA THR A 334 6.30 12.42 13.54
C THR A 334 7.78 12.29 13.22
N PHE A 335 8.40 11.26 13.80
CA PHE A 335 9.68 10.79 13.31
C PHE A 335 9.54 10.24 11.88
N LEU A 336 10.56 10.48 11.06
CA LEU A 336 10.65 10.02 9.67
C LEU A 336 11.52 8.77 9.50
N PHE A 337 12.04 8.22 10.60
CA PHE A 337 12.78 6.95 10.64
C PHE A 337 13.68 6.67 9.43
N PRO A 338 14.63 7.55 9.05
CA PRO A 338 15.36 7.45 7.78
C PRO A 338 16.15 6.14 7.59
N GLY A 339 16.44 5.41 8.67
CA GLY A 339 17.10 4.10 8.60
C GLY A 339 16.28 3.02 7.90
N THR A 340 14.96 3.19 7.76
CA THR A 340 14.06 2.20 7.15
C THR A 340 14.35 1.94 5.66
N VAL A 341 14.85 2.96 4.95
CA VAL A 341 15.33 2.86 3.56
C VAL A 341 16.47 1.83 3.44
N SER A 342 17.28 1.67 4.49
CA SER A 342 18.42 0.73 4.53
C SER A 342 18.16 -0.55 5.34
N ALA A 343 17.11 -0.59 6.15
CA ALA A 343 16.80 -1.75 6.98
C ALA A 343 16.48 -2.95 6.09
N ARG A 344 17.07 -4.12 6.35
CA ARG A 344 16.81 -5.34 5.56
C ARG A 344 16.99 -5.13 4.05
N THR A 345 18.13 -4.57 3.64
CA THR A 345 18.47 -4.25 2.24
C THR A 345 18.17 -5.37 1.24
N TYR A 346 18.34 -6.63 1.65
CA TYR A 346 18.01 -7.78 0.80
C TYR A 346 16.54 -7.81 0.36
N LEU A 347 15.58 -7.36 1.19
CA LEU A 347 14.17 -7.23 0.82
C LEU A 347 13.96 -6.12 -0.22
N LYS A 348 14.70 -5.01 -0.11
CA LYS A 348 14.66 -3.91 -1.10
C LYS A 348 15.22 -4.36 -2.45
N GLN A 349 16.26 -5.21 -2.44
CA GLN A 349 16.81 -5.81 -3.66
C GLN A 349 15.82 -6.80 -4.30
N GLN A 350 15.11 -7.59 -3.50
CA GLN A 350 14.06 -8.48 -3.97
C GLN A 350 12.86 -7.70 -4.52
N ASP A 351 12.44 -6.62 -3.86
CA ASP A 351 11.40 -5.72 -4.35
C ASP A 351 11.75 -5.14 -5.73
N PHE A 352 12.96 -4.59 -5.85
CA PHE A 352 13.45 -4.04 -7.12
C PHE A 352 13.47 -5.10 -8.23
N ALA A 353 13.93 -6.33 -7.92
CA ALA A 353 13.95 -7.43 -8.88
C ALA A 353 12.55 -7.85 -9.31
N ALA A 354 11.62 -8.03 -8.36
CA ALA A 354 10.24 -8.41 -8.64
C ALA A 354 9.48 -7.33 -9.43
N THR A 355 9.63 -6.06 -9.02
CA THR A 355 9.07 -4.91 -9.73
C THR A 355 9.59 -4.86 -11.17
N ASN A 356 10.89 -4.99 -11.38
CA ASN A 356 11.45 -4.96 -12.73
C ASN A 356 10.99 -6.14 -13.58
N SER A 357 10.89 -7.34 -13.01
CA SER A 357 10.38 -8.53 -13.72
C SER A 357 8.96 -8.28 -14.23
N LEU A 358 8.07 -7.68 -13.42
CA LEU A 358 6.71 -7.36 -13.87
C LEU A 358 6.66 -6.19 -14.87
N VAL A 359 7.29 -5.06 -14.54
CA VAL A 359 7.15 -3.79 -15.29
C VAL A 359 7.91 -3.78 -16.61
N TYR A 360 9.14 -4.30 -16.63
CA TYR A 360 10.01 -4.18 -17.80
C TYR A 360 10.06 -5.45 -18.65
N TYR A 361 9.68 -6.61 -18.11
CA TYR A 361 9.70 -7.87 -18.86
C TYR A 361 8.29 -8.43 -19.09
N ALA A 362 7.59 -8.83 -18.04
CA ALA A 362 6.34 -9.57 -18.15
C ALA A 362 5.26 -8.80 -18.91
N GLU A 363 4.91 -7.59 -18.48
CA GLU A 363 3.84 -6.81 -19.11
C GLU A 363 4.17 -6.34 -20.53
N PRO A 364 5.38 -5.81 -20.83
CA PRO A 364 5.74 -5.45 -22.20
C PRO A 364 5.74 -6.67 -23.14
N MET A 365 6.28 -7.81 -22.69
CA MET A 365 6.33 -9.02 -23.51
C MET A 365 4.96 -9.63 -23.74
N ALA A 366 4.13 -9.68 -22.71
CA ALA A 366 2.74 -10.10 -22.82
C ALA A 366 1.94 -9.20 -23.77
N SER A 367 2.16 -7.88 -23.69
CA SER A 367 1.52 -6.91 -24.58
C SER A 367 1.96 -7.11 -26.03
N LEU A 368 3.25 -7.33 -26.27
CA LEU A 368 3.78 -7.61 -27.60
C LEU A 368 3.23 -8.92 -28.16
N ALA A 369 3.24 -10.00 -27.39
CA ALA A 369 2.68 -11.28 -27.79
C ALA A 369 1.18 -11.16 -28.11
N ALA A 370 0.43 -10.41 -27.29
CA ALA A 370 -1.00 -10.15 -27.51
C ALA A 370 -1.26 -9.36 -28.81
N ALA A 371 -0.42 -8.37 -29.13
CA ALA A 371 -0.50 -7.64 -30.40
C ALA A 371 -0.31 -8.55 -31.63
N TYR A 372 0.38 -9.70 -31.47
CA TYR A 372 0.54 -10.72 -32.50
C TYR A 372 -0.44 -11.90 -32.38
N GLY A 373 -1.47 -11.79 -31.53
CA GLY A 373 -2.56 -12.75 -31.45
C GLY A 373 -2.49 -13.76 -30.29
N ALA A 374 -1.60 -13.57 -29.32
CA ALA A 374 -1.69 -14.30 -28.05
C ALA A 374 -2.82 -13.76 -27.15
N GLU A 375 -3.29 -14.56 -26.21
CA GLU A 375 -4.15 -14.06 -25.13
C GLU A 375 -3.28 -13.30 -24.11
N TYR A 376 -3.73 -12.13 -23.65
CA TYR A 376 -3.04 -11.40 -22.59
C TYR A 376 -3.28 -12.10 -21.23
N PRO A 377 -2.25 -12.54 -20.51
CA PRO A 377 -2.39 -13.34 -19.29
C PRO A 377 -2.74 -12.49 -18.06
N GLU A 378 -3.83 -11.71 -18.14
CA GLU A 378 -4.22 -10.69 -17.16
C GLU A 378 -4.32 -11.27 -15.74
N ARG A 379 -4.94 -12.44 -15.59
CA ARG A 379 -5.13 -13.07 -14.27
C ARG A 379 -3.81 -13.43 -13.60
N TYR A 380 -2.83 -13.86 -14.38
CA TYR A 380 -1.54 -14.29 -13.86
C TYR A 380 -0.68 -13.08 -13.49
N ILE A 381 -0.64 -12.06 -14.35
CA ILE A 381 0.01 -10.77 -14.07
C ILE A 381 -0.61 -10.09 -12.84
N ASN A 382 -1.95 -10.05 -12.76
CA ASN A 382 -2.66 -9.47 -11.62
C ASN A 382 -2.27 -10.14 -10.30
N ARG A 383 -2.10 -11.47 -10.31
CA ARG A 383 -1.63 -12.23 -9.14
C ARG A 383 -0.20 -11.81 -8.73
N GLY A 384 0.68 -11.58 -9.69
CA GLY A 384 2.04 -11.07 -9.45
C GLY A 384 2.01 -9.71 -8.74
N TRP A 385 1.19 -8.78 -9.23
CA TRP A 385 1.00 -7.48 -8.60
C TRP A 385 0.40 -7.56 -7.20
N GLN A 386 -0.59 -8.44 -6.97
CA GLN A 386 -1.15 -8.62 -5.63
C GLN A 386 -0.09 -9.09 -4.62
N TYR A 387 0.77 -10.04 -5.00
CA TYR A 387 1.89 -10.46 -4.15
C TYR A 387 2.87 -9.31 -3.87
N LEU A 388 3.23 -8.56 -4.91
CA LEU A 388 4.17 -7.44 -4.79
C LEU A 388 3.60 -6.33 -3.88
N LEU A 389 2.40 -5.83 -4.17
CA LEU A 389 1.77 -4.73 -3.45
C LEU A 389 1.41 -5.08 -2.00
N SER A 390 1.16 -6.37 -1.71
CA SER A 390 0.94 -6.85 -0.33
C SER A 390 2.17 -6.66 0.56
N ASN A 391 3.38 -6.65 -0.02
CA ASN A 391 4.62 -6.36 0.71
C ASN A 391 4.87 -4.86 0.88
N HIS A 392 4.22 -4.00 0.10
CA HIS A 392 4.50 -2.55 0.07
C HIS A 392 3.93 -1.77 1.25
N THR A 393 3.33 -2.43 2.23
CA THR A 393 2.90 -1.76 3.47
C THR A 393 4.10 -1.09 4.15
N HIS A 394 3.86 0.07 4.76
CA HIS A 394 4.93 0.91 5.28
C HIS A 394 5.84 0.21 6.30
N ASP A 395 5.28 -0.59 7.20
CA ASP A 395 6.07 -1.34 8.18
C ASP A 395 6.84 -2.52 7.59
N ALA A 396 6.21 -3.27 6.69
CA ALA A 396 6.82 -4.44 6.06
C ALA A 396 7.95 -4.01 5.10
N ASN A 397 7.62 -3.21 4.08
CA ASN A 397 8.62 -2.77 3.11
C ASN A 397 9.68 -1.88 3.75
N GLY A 398 9.30 -1.11 4.76
CA GLY A 398 10.23 -0.33 5.54
C GLY A 398 11.18 -1.11 6.44
N GLY A 399 11.00 -2.43 6.55
CA GLY A 399 11.93 -3.34 7.20
C GLY A 399 11.91 -3.27 8.73
N CYS A 400 10.84 -2.74 9.33
CA CYS A 400 10.67 -2.69 10.79
C CYS A 400 9.74 -3.77 11.35
N ALA A 401 9.25 -4.68 10.50
CA ALA A 401 8.53 -5.88 10.94
C ALA A 401 9.48 -6.99 11.48
N PRO A 402 8.98 -7.94 12.30
CA PRO A 402 9.69 -9.12 12.77
C PRO A 402 10.15 -10.04 11.63
N ASP A 403 11.08 -10.93 11.95
CA ASP A 403 11.67 -11.85 10.96
C ASP A 403 10.65 -12.82 10.34
N THR A 404 9.59 -13.17 11.06
CA THR A 404 8.50 -14.00 10.54
C THR A 404 7.77 -13.31 9.38
N VAL A 405 7.42 -12.03 9.54
CA VAL A 405 6.84 -11.21 8.46
C VAL A 405 7.82 -11.10 7.29
N CYS A 406 9.12 -10.93 7.57
CA CYS A 406 10.13 -10.81 6.51
C CYS A 406 10.23 -12.09 5.66
N LYS A 407 10.13 -13.28 6.27
CA LYS A 407 10.09 -14.55 5.54
C LYS A 407 8.86 -14.66 4.64
N ASP A 408 7.70 -14.17 5.10
CA ASP A 408 6.49 -14.09 4.28
C ASP A 408 6.68 -13.13 3.10
N MET A 409 7.35 -12.00 3.33
CA MET A 409 7.69 -11.07 2.25
C MET A 409 8.60 -11.71 1.19
N GLU A 410 9.66 -12.40 1.59
CA GLU A 410 10.56 -13.12 0.67
C GLU A 410 9.80 -14.14 -0.18
N TYR A 411 8.83 -14.85 0.42
CA TYR A 411 7.93 -15.74 -0.32
C TYR A 411 7.13 -14.98 -1.38
N ARG A 412 6.49 -13.85 -1.01
CA ARG A 412 5.66 -13.08 -1.95
C ARG A 412 6.48 -12.42 -3.05
N TYR A 413 7.66 -11.87 -2.76
CA TYR A 413 8.56 -11.33 -3.79
C TYR A 413 9.00 -12.41 -4.77
N ARG A 414 9.43 -13.58 -4.27
CA ARG A 414 9.73 -14.72 -5.13
C ARG A 414 8.53 -15.12 -5.99
N LYS A 415 7.30 -15.12 -5.44
CA LYS A 415 6.11 -15.45 -6.25
C LYS A 415 5.80 -14.40 -7.31
N ALA A 416 6.01 -13.12 -7.02
CA ALA A 416 5.90 -12.06 -8.02
C ALA A 416 6.96 -12.23 -9.13
N SER A 417 8.22 -12.55 -8.76
CA SER A 417 9.29 -12.85 -9.72
C SER A 417 9.00 -14.11 -10.55
N ASP A 418 8.64 -15.23 -9.93
CA ASP A 418 8.30 -16.49 -10.61
C ASP A 418 7.21 -16.24 -11.67
N ILE A 419 6.18 -15.46 -11.32
CA ILE A 419 5.10 -15.10 -12.23
C ILE A 419 5.62 -14.23 -13.38
N GLY A 420 6.43 -13.22 -13.09
CA GLY A 420 6.99 -12.34 -14.12
C GLY A 420 7.88 -13.09 -15.11
N ASP A 421 8.69 -14.03 -14.62
CA ASP A 421 9.55 -14.88 -15.43
C ASP A 421 8.72 -15.81 -16.32
N ILE A 422 7.71 -16.49 -15.77
CA ILE A 422 6.80 -17.37 -16.54
C ILE A 422 6.08 -16.59 -17.65
N VAL A 423 5.51 -15.42 -17.34
CA VAL A 423 4.81 -14.59 -18.34
C VAL A 423 5.76 -14.16 -19.45
N THR A 424 6.98 -13.78 -19.08
CA THR A 424 8.03 -13.40 -20.03
C THR A 424 8.39 -14.58 -20.93
N GLU A 425 8.66 -15.75 -20.34
CA GLU A 425 9.00 -16.98 -21.05
C GLU A 425 7.90 -17.41 -22.03
N ASP A 426 6.65 -17.47 -21.57
CA ASP A 426 5.50 -17.85 -22.40
C ASP A 426 5.30 -16.88 -23.58
N SER A 427 5.43 -15.57 -23.32
CA SER A 427 5.30 -14.53 -24.33
C SER A 427 6.43 -14.61 -25.36
N MET A 428 7.67 -14.76 -24.90
CA MET A 428 8.84 -14.94 -25.76
C MET A 428 8.74 -16.24 -26.57
N ALA A 429 8.26 -17.33 -25.97
CA ALA A 429 8.04 -18.60 -26.66
C ALA A 429 7.00 -18.47 -27.78
N TYR A 430 5.90 -17.75 -27.53
CA TYR A 430 4.89 -17.45 -28.55
C TYR A 430 5.50 -16.67 -29.73
N ILE A 431 6.25 -15.61 -29.42
CA ILE A 431 6.93 -14.78 -30.44
C ILE A 431 7.96 -15.63 -31.21
N ALA A 432 8.81 -16.36 -30.51
CA ALA A 432 9.86 -17.20 -31.09
C ALA A 432 9.26 -18.24 -32.07
N ARG A 433 8.19 -18.92 -31.66
CA ARG A 433 7.48 -19.88 -32.50
C ARG A 433 6.98 -19.25 -33.80
N ASN A 434 6.44 -18.04 -33.74
CA ASN A 434 5.93 -17.32 -34.92
C ASN A 434 7.04 -16.77 -35.81
N LEU A 435 8.21 -16.45 -35.25
CA LEU A 435 9.40 -16.02 -36.00
C LEU A 435 10.23 -17.18 -36.53
N SER A 436 9.96 -18.41 -36.09
CA SER A 436 10.83 -19.56 -36.35
C SER A 436 10.93 -19.86 -37.86
N PRO A 437 12.15 -19.79 -38.44
CA PRO A 437 12.30 -19.95 -39.88
C PRO A 437 12.07 -21.40 -40.31
N LYS A 438 11.39 -21.58 -41.45
CA LYS A 438 11.21 -22.90 -42.06
C LYS A 438 12.53 -23.37 -42.67
N GLY A 439 12.91 -24.62 -42.41
CA GLY A 439 14.07 -25.27 -43.05
C GLY A 439 15.43 -24.87 -42.49
N LEU A 440 15.50 -24.53 -41.19
CA LEU A 440 16.79 -24.40 -40.49
C LEU A 440 17.65 -25.66 -40.71
N LYS A 441 18.95 -25.46 -40.94
CA LYS A 441 19.91 -26.56 -40.97
C LYS A 441 19.96 -27.23 -39.60
N GLN A 442 20.30 -28.52 -39.55
CA GLN A 442 20.33 -29.28 -38.30
C GLN A 442 21.33 -28.72 -37.27
N ASP A 443 22.36 -28.02 -37.73
CA ASP A 443 23.41 -27.39 -36.93
C ASP A 443 23.15 -25.90 -36.63
N ALA A 444 21.95 -25.40 -36.94
CA ALA A 444 21.53 -24.03 -36.66
C ALA A 444 20.40 -23.98 -35.65
N MET A 445 20.38 -22.92 -34.83
CA MET A 445 19.31 -22.65 -33.87
C MET A 445 18.86 -21.19 -33.97
N GLN A 446 17.58 -20.95 -33.72
CA GLN A 446 17.06 -19.60 -33.54
C GLN A 446 17.49 -19.07 -32.17
N PHE A 447 18.02 -17.86 -32.14
CA PHE A 447 18.39 -17.15 -30.92
C PHE A 447 17.81 -15.73 -31.00
N ILE A 448 17.07 -15.32 -29.97
CA ILE A 448 16.38 -14.02 -29.92
C ILE A 448 16.92 -13.26 -28.72
N VAL A 449 17.26 -11.99 -28.95
CA VAL A 449 17.63 -11.03 -27.90
C VAL A 449 16.55 -9.95 -27.91
N TYR A 450 15.97 -9.69 -26.74
CA TYR A 450 14.95 -8.65 -26.57
C TYR A 450 15.51 -7.50 -25.73
N ASN A 451 15.24 -6.27 -26.17
CA ASN A 451 15.50 -5.06 -25.43
C ASN A 451 14.22 -4.53 -24.77
N PRO A 452 14.07 -4.67 -23.44
CA PRO A 452 12.88 -4.20 -22.73
C PRO A 452 12.78 -2.67 -22.56
N LEU A 453 13.77 -1.91 -23.03
CA LEU A 453 13.84 -0.47 -22.82
C LEU A 453 13.25 0.31 -24.01
N PRO A 454 12.66 1.49 -23.79
CA PRO A 454 12.02 2.30 -24.83
C PRO A 454 13.02 3.09 -25.69
N PHE A 455 14.27 2.64 -25.77
CA PHE A 455 15.31 3.26 -26.59
C PHE A 455 16.25 2.19 -27.13
N GLU A 456 16.82 2.45 -28.31
CA GLU A 456 17.81 1.59 -28.94
C GLU A 456 19.09 1.53 -28.10
N ARG A 457 19.70 0.34 -28.00
CA ARG A 457 20.97 0.19 -27.26
C ARG A 457 21.83 -0.95 -27.76
N ASP A 458 23.11 -0.86 -27.44
CA ASP A 458 24.04 -2.00 -27.50
C ASP A 458 24.03 -2.74 -26.16
N ALA A 459 24.18 -4.07 -26.20
CA ALA A 459 24.23 -4.88 -24.98
C ALA A 459 25.19 -6.07 -25.10
N ILE A 460 25.93 -6.32 -24.03
CA ILE A 460 26.63 -7.59 -23.82
C ILE A 460 25.70 -8.52 -23.04
N VAL A 461 25.29 -9.61 -23.66
CA VAL A 461 24.36 -10.59 -23.09
C VAL A 461 25.11 -11.87 -22.76
N LYS A 462 24.86 -12.41 -21.57
CA LYS A 462 25.31 -13.75 -21.20
C LYS A 462 24.39 -14.76 -21.87
N VAL A 463 24.98 -15.66 -22.65
CA VAL A 463 24.28 -16.68 -23.43
C VAL A 463 24.62 -18.06 -22.87
N ASP A 464 23.62 -18.91 -22.72
CA ASP A 464 23.71 -20.26 -22.18
C ASP A 464 22.97 -21.22 -23.12
N LEU A 465 23.71 -22.03 -23.88
CA LEU A 465 23.16 -22.87 -24.94
C LEU A 465 23.41 -24.35 -24.64
N GLU A 466 22.41 -25.17 -24.96
CA GLU A 466 22.53 -26.63 -24.98
C GLU A 466 22.61 -27.11 -26.43
N ILE A 467 23.77 -27.65 -26.83
CA ILE A 467 24.02 -28.11 -28.20
C ILE A 467 24.06 -29.64 -28.23
N PRO A 468 23.31 -30.32 -29.11
CA PRO A 468 23.34 -31.78 -29.19
C PRO A 468 24.76 -32.32 -29.40
N ARG A 469 25.17 -33.30 -28.56
CA ARG A 469 26.56 -33.79 -28.52
C ARG A 469 27.01 -34.39 -29.85
N LYS A 470 26.09 -34.90 -30.67
CA LYS A 470 26.37 -35.43 -32.02
C LYS A 470 27.12 -34.43 -32.92
N PHE A 471 26.98 -33.13 -32.69
CA PHE A 471 27.69 -32.10 -33.45
C PHE A 471 29.13 -31.86 -32.98
N ASN A 472 29.53 -32.42 -31.82
CA ASN A 472 30.85 -32.25 -31.21
C ASN A 472 31.28 -30.77 -31.13
N ALA A 473 30.31 -29.88 -30.91
CA ALA A 473 30.52 -28.44 -30.93
C ALA A 473 31.38 -28.02 -29.74
N LYS A 474 32.46 -27.27 -30.02
CA LYS A 474 33.32 -26.61 -29.01
C LYS A 474 33.09 -25.11 -28.94
N SER A 475 32.36 -24.55 -29.89
CA SER A 475 31.93 -23.15 -29.92
C SER A 475 30.79 -22.98 -30.92
N VAL A 476 30.05 -21.88 -30.83
CA VAL A 476 29.00 -21.51 -31.79
C VAL A 476 29.42 -20.26 -32.56
N THR A 477 28.83 -20.02 -33.73
CA THR A 477 28.87 -18.70 -34.37
C THR A 477 27.52 -18.03 -34.14
N LEU A 478 27.54 -16.73 -33.87
CA LEU A 478 26.33 -15.92 -33.73
C LEU A 478 26.20 -15.05 -34.97
N GLU A 479 25.11 -15.25 -35.71
CA GLU A 479 24.80 -14.53 -36.94
C GLU A 479 23.49 -13.75 -36.71
N SER A 480 23.47 -12.48 -37.08
CA SER A 480 22.25 -11.67 -37.05
C SER A 480 21.97 -11.10 -38.45
N LYS A 481 20.75 -10.63 -38.67
CA LYS A 481 20.35 -10.03 -39.96
C LYS A 481 21.12 -8.74 -40.27
N ASN A 482 21.55 -8.01 -39.24
CA ASN A 482 22.21 -6.70 -39.36
C ASN A 482 23.74 -6.78 -39.20
N ASP A 483 24.22 -7.82 -38.52
CA ASP A 483 25.63 -8.10 -38.30
C ASP A 483 25.91 -9.57 -38.64
N SER A 484 26.63 -9.77 -39.73
CA SER A 484 27.04 -11.09 -40.22
C SER A 484 27.89 -11.88 -39.22
N LYS A 485 28.48 -11.23 -38.19
CA LYS A 485 29.22 -11.93 -37.14
C LYS A 485 29.26 -11.16 -35.83
N VAL A 486 28.34 -11.51 -34.92
CA VAL A 486 28.28 -10.95 -33.57
C VAL A 486 29.56 -11.30 -32.79
N GLU A 487 30.21 -10.30 -32.21
CA GLU A 487 31.37 -10.49 -31.34
C GLU A 487 31.02 -11.35 -30.12
N ARG A 488 31.89 -12.31 -29.78
CA ARG A 488 31.66 -13.22 -28.67
C ARG A 488 32.92 -13.57 -27.88
N GLN A 489 32.71 -13.82 -26.59
CA GLN A 489 33.73 -14.32 -25.68
C GLN A 489 33.25 -15.64 -25.03
N PRO A 490 33.87 -16.79 -25.35
CA PRO A 490 33.58 -18.04 -24.68
C PRO A 490 33.88 -17.96 -23.18
N VAL A 491 33.04 -18.61 -22.37
CA VAL A 491 33.21 -18.72 -20.92
C VAL A 491 33.43 -20.17 -20.50
N LEU A 492 32.57 -21.08 -20.96
CA LEU A 492 32.58 -22.48 -20.54
C LEU A 492 32.09 -23.38 -21.67
N VAL A 493 32.68 -24.57 -21.76
CA VAL A 493 32.15 -25.70 -22.53
C VAL A 493 32.25 -26.93 -21.65
N GLU A 494 31.12 -27.55 -21.35
CA GLU A 494 31.08 -28.75 -20.52
C GLU A 494 30.11 -29.79 -21.09
N LYS A 495 30.34 -31.07 -20.75
CA LYS A 495 29.37 -32.12 -21.06
C LYS A 495 28.13 -31.90 -20.21
N SER A 496 26.97 -31.94 -20.84
CA SER A 496 25.67 -31.75 -20.20
C SER A 496 24.66 -32.79 -20.67
N SER A 497 23.50 -32.79 -20.04
CA SER A 497 22.32 -33.53 -20.48
C SER A 497 21.10 -32.80 -19.93
N VAL A 498 20.12 -32.51 -20.78
CA VAL A 498 18.92 -31.75 -20.38
C VAL A 498 17.65 -32.50 -20.70
N PHE A 499 16.61 -32.24 -19.92
CA PHE A 499 15.28 -32.76 -20.19
C PHE A 499 14.65 -31.98 -21.35
N MET A 500 13.92 -32.70 -22.18
CA MET A 500 13.09 -32.20 -23.26
C MET A 500 11.65 -32.59 -22.94
N ASP A 501 10.88 -31.60 -22.50
CA ASP A 501 9.47 -31.80 -22.14
C ASP A 501 8.57 -31.74 -23.37
N ASN A 502 7.56 -32.60 -23.38
CA ASN A 502 6.50 -32.60 -24.37
C ASN A 502 5.19 -32.91 -23.64
N ILE A 503 4.16 -32.10 -23.85
CA ILE A 503 2.86 -32.31 -23.19
C ILE A 503 2.20 -33.65 -23.57
N TRP A 504 2.64 -34.29 -24.65
CA TRP A 504 2.11 -35.57 -25.15
C TRP A 504 3.05 -36.75 -24.93
N GLU A 505 4.21 -36.56 -24.30
CA GLU A 505 5.19 -37.62 -24.07
C GLU A 505 5.89 -37.51 -22.71
N VAL A 506 6.47 -38.62 -22.25
CA VAL A 506 7.39 -38.60 -21.11
C VAL A 506 8.59 -37.68 -21.40
N PRO A 507 9.08 -36.91 -20.41
CA PRO A 507 10.29 -36.13 -20.58
C PRO A 507 11.43 -36.99 -21.13
N THR A 508 11.99 -36.58 -22.27
CA THR A 508 13.13 -37.26 -22.90
C THR A 508 14.43 -36.57 -22.52
N ILE A 509 15.58 -37.24 -22.68
CA ILE A 509 16.88 -36.67 -22.32
C ILE A 509 17.67 -36.37 -23.60
N LEU A 510 18.07 -35.12 -23.77
CA LEU A 510 19.01 -34.69 -24.82
C LEU A 510 20.43 -34.75 -24.29
N ASP A 511 21.26 -35.63 -24.88
CA ASP A 511 22.70 -35.63 -24.62
C ASP A 511 23.37 -34.44 -25.34
N SER A 512 23.98 -33.54 -24.57
CA SER A 512 24.40 -32.22 -25.06
C SER A 512 25.79 -31.81 -24.57
N ASN A 513 26.30 -30.71 -25.15
CA ASN A 513 27.37 -29.90 -24.59
C ASN A 513 26.79 -28.53 -24.25
N ARG A 514 26.95 -28.10 -23.00
CA ARG A 514 26.53 -26.77 -22.55
C ARG A 514 27.63 -25.77 -22.89
N ILE A 515 27.28 -24.73 -23.62
CA ILE A 515 28.20 -23.68 -24.07
C ILE A 515 27.73 -22.35 -23.48
N LYS A 516 28.55 -21.75 -22.61
CA LYS A 516 28.34 -20.40 -22.08
C LYS A 516 29.28 -19.42 -22.75
N LEU A 517 28.76 -18.27 -23.16
CA LEU A 517 29.53 -17.20 -23.77
C LEU A 517 28.90 -15.83 -23.46
N TYR A 518 29.65 -14.76 -23.66
CA TYR A 518 29.10 -13.41 -23.80
C TYR A 518 29.00 -13.06 -25.29
N GLY A 519 27.88 -12.50 -25.72
CA GLY A 519 27.68 -11.96 -27.07
C GLY A 519 27.41 -10.46 -27.01
N LYS A 520 28.05 -9.68 -27.88
CA LYS A 520 27.84 -8.22 -27.98
C LYS A 520 26.91 -7.92 -29.15
N PHE A 521 25.69 -7.51 -28.84
CA PHE A 521 24.65 -7.17 -29.82
C PHE A 521 24.56 -5.66 -29.93
N ASN A 522 24.67 -5.13 -31.15
CA ASN A 522 24.61 -3.70 -31.42
C ASN A 522 23.27 -3.31 -32.05
N GLY A 523 22.77 -2.12 -31.74
CA GLY A 523 21.54 -1.58 -32.31
C GLY A 523 20.29 -2.41 -31.99
N LEU A 524 20.15 -2.91 -30.76
CA LEU A 524 18.93 -3.58 -30.34
C LEU A 524 17.79 -2.54 -30.29
N PRO A 525 16.70 -2.71 -31.06
CA PRO A 525 15.66 -1.71 -31.18
C PRO A 525 14.96 -1.45 -29.84
N ALA A 526 14.34 -0.28 -29.69
CA ALA A 526 13.49 0.03 -28.54
C ALA A 526 12.31 -0.95 -28.46
N LEU A 527 12.08 -1.55 -27.28
CA LEU A 527 11.00 -2.53 -27.05
C LEU A 527 10.96 -3.66 -28.10
N GLY A 528 12.12 -4.19 -28.52
CA GLY A 528 12.19 -5.17 -29.60
C GLY A 528 13.40 -6.08 -29.61
#